data_AF-E7MLR0-F1
#
_entry.id   AF-E7MLR0-F1
#
_cell.length_a   1.000
_cell.length_b   1.000
_cell.length_c   1.000
_cell.angle_alpha   90.00
_cell.angle_beta   90.00
_cell.angle_gamma   90.00
#
_symmetry.space_group_name_H-M   'P 1'
#
loop_
_entity.id
_entity.type
_entity.pdbx_description
1 polymer ?
#
loop_
_entity_poly.entity_id
_entity_poly.type
_entity_poly.pdbx_seq_one_letter_code
_entity_poly.pdbx_strand_id
1 'polypeptide(L)'
;MSELEKYRILSAGKAFGDRAKIALALLDSQTAYEELKEEAAQNMVAGSYSCAGGDPSVILEKITIEMICRDTRNTWYLPDVVKFWDRRFGSLLEAKFFCYDDDEETWSKILYKFFIKLQWMPKREDYSSTRSYNNVWGFFAEILAVVKQNNHPEFDKYYEIAVQNGMDSSVLEKKLKELTEVKQSFIEIEMN
;
A
#
# COMPACT_ATOMS: atom_id res chain seq x y z
N MET A 1 -27.32 -17.16 -8.61
CA MET A 1 -27.19 -15.74 -8.24
C MET A 1 -25.72 -15.41 -8.29
N SER A 2 -25.34 -14.46 -9.15
CA SER A 2 -23.97 -14.01 -9.30
C SER A 2 -23.49 -13.26 -8.05
N GLU A 3 -22.18 -13.19 -7.85
CA GLU A 3 -21.61 -12.41 -6.74
C GLU A 3 -21.97 -10.92 -6.84
N LEU A 4 -22.08 -10.37 -8.04
CA LEU A 4 -22.54 -9.00 -8.26
C LEU A 4 -24.00 -8.78 -7.81
N GLU A 5 -24.89 -9.72 -8.11
CA GLU A 5 -26.29 -9.66 -7.64
C GLU A 5 -26.35 -9.74 -6.11
N LYS A 6 -25.58 -10.65 -5.49
CA LYS A 6 -25.49 -10.75 -4.04
C LYS A 6 -24.95 -9.45 -3.43
N TYR A 7 -23.88 -8.89 -4.00
CA TYR A 7 -23.32 -7.61 -3.57
C TYR A 7 -24.38 -6.52 -3.61
N ARG A 8 -25.10 -6.33 -4.72
CA ARG A 8 -26.11 -5.25 -4.84
C ARG A 8 -27.24 -5.39 -3.82
N ILE A 9 -27.67 -6.61 -3.51
CA ILE A 9 -28.68 -6.86 -2.47
C ILE A 9 -28.12 -6.53 -1.08
N LEU A 10 -26.91 -6.98 -0.77
CA LEU A 10 -26.29 -6.79 0.54
C LEU A 10 -25.82 -5.35 0.77
N SER A 11 -25.48 -4.62 -0.29
CA SER A 11 -24.93 -3.26 -0.25
C SER A 11 -26.01 -2.17 -0.28
N ALA A 12 -27.25 -2.52 -0.62
CA ALA A 12 -28.36 -1.57 -0.74
C ALA A 12 -28.58 -0.76 0.55
N GLY A 13 -28.56 0.57 0.42
CA GLY A 13 -28.78 1.52 1.51
C GLY A 13 -27.66 1.60 2.55
N LYS A 14 -26.52 0.92 2.32
CA LYS A 14 -25.37 0.97 3.23
C LYS A 14 -24.44 2.14 2.90
N ALA A 15 -23.72 2.62 3.92
CA ALA A 15 -22.68 3.62 3.73
C ALA A 15 -21.48 3.04 2.98
N PHE A 16 -20.68 3.93 2.40
CA PHE A 16 -19.53 3.59 1.56
C PHE A 16 -18.60 2.55 2.19
N GLY A 17 -18.20 2.71 3.45
CA GLY A 17 -17.29 1.77 4.09
C GLY A 17 -17.88 0.36 4.29
N ASP A 18 -19.17 0.24 4.58
CA ASP A 18 -19.82 -1.07 4.65
C ASP A 18 -19.91 -1.73 3.27
N ARG A 19 -20.21 -0.95 2.22
CA ARG A 19 -20.23 -1.42 0.84
C ARG A 19 -18.84 -1.87 0.38
N ALA A 20 -17.81 -1.12 0.75
CA ALA A 20 -16.42 -1.45 0.51
C ALA A 20 -16.01 -2.79 1.14
N LYS A 21 -16.40 -3.05 2.39
CA LYS A 21 -16.16 -4.34 3.07
C LYS A 21 -16.85 -5.50 2.33
N ILE A 22 -18.09 -5.31 1.89
CA ILE A 22 -18.85 -6.35 1.18
C ILE A 22 -18.27 -6.59 -0.22
N ALA A 23 -17.88 -5.53 -0.94
CA ALA A 23 -17.22 -5.64 -2.23
C ALA A 23 -15.93 -6.46 -2.13
N LEU A 24 -15.09 -6.18 -1.13
CA LEU A 24 -13.87 -6.95 -0.86
C LEU A 24 -14.12 -8.44 -0.61
N ALA A 25 -15.23 -8.76 0.06
CA ALA A 25 -15.53 -10.13 0.43
C ALA A 25 -16.15 -10.95 -0.70
N LEU A 26 -16.76 -10.31 -1.70
CA LEU A 26 -17.60 -11.00 -2.70
C LEU A 26 -17.17 -10.78 -4.15
N LEU A 27 -16.57 -9.64 -4.48
CA LEU A 27 -16.31 -9.25 -5.86
C LEU A 27 -14.84 -9.42 -6.22
N ASP A 28 -14.59 -9.70 -7.49
CA ASP A 28 -13.26 -9.54 -8.07
C ASP A 28 -12.86 -8.04 -8.09
N SER A 29 -11.56 -7.80 -8.17
CA SER A 29 -10.98 -6.45 -8.07
C SER A 29 -11.51 -5.47 -9.12
N GLN A 30 -11.73 -5.93 -10.36
CA GLN A 30 -12.23 -5.06 -11.43
C GLN A 30 -13.69 -4.68 -11.19
N THR A 31 -14.53 -5.64 -10.81
CA THR A 31 -15.94 -5.37 -10.50
C THR A 31 -16.07 -4.48 -9.26
N ALA A 32 -15.26 -4.70 -8.22
CA ALA A 32 -15.24 -3.87 -7.02
C ALA A 32 -14.85 -2.41 -7.33
N TYR A 33 -13.86 -2.19 -8.21
CA TYR A 33 -13.49 -0.85 -8.69
C TYR A 33 -14.69 -0.15 -9.33
N GLU A 34 -15.32 -0.80 -10.31
CA GLU A 34 -16.41 -0.20 -11.08
C GLU A 34 -17.60 0.21 -10.21
N GLU A 35 -17.92 -0.59 -9.18
CA GLU A 35 -19.03 -0.33 -8.25
C GLU A 35 -18.72 0.75 -7.19
N LEU A 36 -17.45 1.11 -6.97
CA LEU A 36 -17.04 2.04 -5.90
C LEU A 36 -16.38 3.33 -6.41
N LYS A 37 -15.89 3.36 -7.67
CA LYS A 37 -15.07 4.45 -8.22
C LYS A 37 -15.70 5.85 -8.14
N GLU A 38 -17.02 5.97 -8.17
CA GLU A 38 -17.72 7.26 -8.14
C GLU A 38 -17.71 7.90 -6.75
N GLU A 39 -18.03 7.11 -5.71
CA GLU A 39 -17.97 7.56 -4.31
C GLU A 39 -16.53 7.73 -3.83
N ALA A 40 -15.65 6.83 -4.28
CA ALA A 40 -14.22 6.90 -4.05
C ALA A 40 -13.57 8.20 -4.53
N ALA A 41 -14.09 8.78 -5.62
CA ALA A 41 -13.56 10.02 -6.20
C ALA A 41 -14.08 11.29 -5.50
N GLN A 42 -14.96 11.16 -4.50
CA GLN A 42 -15.49 12.29 -3.75
C GLN A 42 -14.51 12.73 -2.66
N ASN A 43 -14.56 14.01 -2.30
CA ASN A 43 -13.75 14.53 -1.19
C ASN A 43 -14.27 14.06 0.19
N MET A 44 -15.55 13.68 0.28
CA MET A 44 -16.16 13.22 1.50
C MET A 44 -17.40 12.36 1.22
N VAL A 45 -17.53 11.24 1.94
CA VAL A 45 -18.72 10.37 1.91
C VAL A 45 -19.42 10.34 3.26
N ALA A 46 -20.74 10.17 3.24
CA ALA A 46 -21.55 10.06 4.45
C ALA A 46 -21.28 8.75 5.18
N GLY A 47 -21.33 8.79 6.51
CA GLY A 47 -21.22 7.63 7.37
C GLY A 47 -22.57 6.94 7.63
N SER A 48 -22.49 5.82 8.32
CA SER A 48 -23.60 5.09 8.93
C SER A 48 -23.34 4.90 10.43
N TYR A 49 -24.28 4.25 11.13
CA TYR A 49 -24.07 3.81 12.51
C TYR A 49 -22.91 2.80 12.64
N SER A 50 -22.65 2.01 11.60
CA SER A 50 -21.59 0.98 11.56
C SER A 50 -20.26 1.47 10.99
N CYS A 51 -20.23 2.61 10.29
CA CYS A 51 -19.02 3.12 9.65
C CYS A 51 -18.98 4.65 9.62
N ALA A 52 -17.91 5.26 10.14
CA ALA A 52 -17.75 6.71 10.09
C ALA A 52 -17.56 7.19 8.63
N GLY A 53 -18.22 8.31 8.29
CA GLY A 53 -17.99 9.02 7.03
C GLY A 53 -16.68 9.82 7.05
N GLY A 54 -16.33 10.43 5.93
CA GLY A 54 -15.08 11.17 5.78
C GLY A 54 -14.47 10.99 4.40
N ASP A 55 -13.15 11.21 4.31
CA ASP A 55 -12.38 10.97 3.10
C ASP A 55 -12.44 9.48 2.73
N PRO A 56 -12.93 9.12 1.52
CA PRO A 56 -13.00 7.74 1.06
C PRO A 56 -11.67 7.01 1.17
N SER A 57 -10.55 7.65 0.85
CA SER A 57 -9.24 7.00 0.89
C SER A 57 -8.83 6.58 2.30
N VAL A 58 -9.13 7.40 3.31
CA VAL A 58 -8.89 7.10 4.72
C VAL A 58 -9.78 5.95 5.21
N ILE A 59 -11.04 5.89 4.74
CA ILE A 59 -11.96 4.80 5.08
C ILE A 59 -11.44 3.48 4.52
N LEU A 60 -10.97 3.49 3.27
CA LEU A 60 -10.49 2.29 2.58
C LEU A 60 -9.15 1.81 3.12
N GLU A 61 -8.25 2.72 3.50
CA GLU A 61 -7.04 2.37 4.23
C GLU A 61 -7.39 1.58 5.50
N LYS A 62 -8.33 2.08 6.30
CA LYS A 62 -8.76 1.41 7.53
C LYS A 62 -9.36 0.02 7.27
N ILE A 63 -10.21 -0.10 6.25
CA ILE A 63 -10.82 -1.38 5.88
C ILE A 63 -9.76 -2.37 5.41
N THR A 64 -8.80 -1.91 4.62
CA THR A 64 -7.69 -2.71 4.14
C THR A 64 -6.82 -3.20 5.28
N ILE A 65 -6.51 -2.33 6.24
CA ILE A 65 -5.81 -2.70 7.47
C ILE A 65 -6.58 -3.76 8.27
N GLU A 66 -7.89 -3.54 8.48
CA GLU A 66 -8.74 -4.39 9.31
C GLU A 66 -8.93 -5.79 8.69
N MET A 67 -9.22 -5.85 7.39
CA MET A 67 -9.62 -7.10 6.73
C MET A 67 -8.45 -7.92 6.20
N ILE A 68 -7.41 -7.25 5.70
CA ILE A 68 -6.33 -7.90 4.94
C ILE A 68 -5.06 -7.99 5.77
N CYS A 69 -4.65 -6.89 6.43
CA CYS A 69 -3.34 -6.84 7.07
C CYS A 69 -3.26 -7.67 8.36
N ARG A 70 -4.34 -7.73 9.17
CA ARG A 70 -4.46 -8.41 10.49
C ARG A 70 -3.42 -7.99 11.56
N ASP A 71 -2.20 -7.59 11.20
CA ASP A 71 -1.17 -6.92 12.01
C ASP A 71 -0.82 -5.54 11.42
N THR A 72 -1.32 -4.51 12.11
CA THR A 72 -1.21 -3.11 11.71
C THR A 72 0.18 -2.49 11.94
N ARG A 73 1.08 -3.20 12.64
CA ARG A 73 2.40 -2.67 13.02
C ARG A 73 3.49 -3.02 12.03
N ASN A 74 3.31 -4.09 11.25
CA ASN A 74 4.35 -4.65 10.38
C ASN A 74 3.94 -4.71 8.91
N THR A 75 2.67 -4.46 8.57
CA THR A 75 2.24 -4.49 7.18
C THR A 75 2.55 -3.16 6.52
N TRP A 76 3.47 -3.19 5.55
CA TRP A 76 3.86 -2.05 4.73
C TRP A 76 3.64 -2.31 3.23
N TYR A 77 3.16 -3.52 2.89
CA TYR A 77 2.85 -3.93 1.52
C TYR A 77 1.41 -4.44 1.39
N LEU A 78 0.75 -4.10 0.27
CA LEU A 78 -0.58 -4.58 -0.11
C LEU A 78 -0.55 -5.39 -1.42
N PRO A 79 -1.21 -6.55 -1.47
CA PRO A 79 -1.24 -7.40 -2.66
C PRO A 79 -2.11 -6.81 -3.79
N ASP A 80 -1.85 -7.24 -5.01
CA ASP A 80 -2.44 -6.68 -6.23
C ASP A 80 -3.95 -6.88 -6.31
N VAL A 81 -4.47 -7.93 -5.69
CA VAL A 81 -5.92 -8.17 -5.58
C VAL A 81 -6.65 -7.07 -4.82
N VAL A 82 -5.94 -6.28 -4.00
CA VAL A 82 -6.50 -5.12 -3.29
C VAL A 82 -6.15 -3.79 -4.00
N LYS A 83 -5.46 -3.83 -5.15
CA LYS A 83 -5.06 -2.66 -5.98
C LYS A 83 -6.23 -1.88 -6.56
N PHE A 84 -7.44 -2.45 -6.60
CA PHE A 84 -8.62 -1.68 -7.03
C PHE A 84 -8.89 -0.47 -6.13
N TRP A 85 -8.36 -0.50 -4.90
CA TRP A 85 -8.28 0.63 -4.00
C TRP A 85 -7.21 1.66 -4.36
N ASP A 86 -6.51 1.57 -5.49
CA ASP A 86 -5.32 2.40 -5.76
C ASP A 86 -5.28 3.07 -7.14
N ARG A 87 -5.97 2.54 -8.16
CA ARG A 87 -6.00 3.14 -9.52
C ARG A 87 -6.46 4.62 -9.60
N ARG A 88 -7.02 5.17 -8.51
CA ARG A 88 -7.22 6.62 -8.29
C ARG A 88 -6.86 7.10 -6.87
N PHE A 89 -6.30 6.25 -6.02
CA PHE A 89 -6.06 6.57 -4.60
C PHE A 89 -4.58 6.66 -4.28
N GLY A 90 -3.87 7.52 -5.02
CA GLY A 90 -2.47 7.84 -4.77
C GLY A 90 -2.15 8.36 -3.35
N SER A 91 -3.11 8.36 -2.42
CA SER A 91 -2.90 8.62 -0.99
C SER A 91 -2.41 7.40 -0.19
N LEU A 92 -2.63 6.16 -0.63
CA LEU A 92 -2.08 4.98 0.07
C LEU A 92 -0.54 4.93 -0.05
N LEU A 93 -0.03 5.32 -1.23
CA LEU A 93 1.39 5.52 -1.52
C LEU A 93 1.98 6.76 -0.80
N GLU A 94 1.14 7.71 -0.38
CA GLU A 94 1.57 8.85 0.43
C GLU A 94 1.56 8.57 1.93
N ALA A 95 0.74 7.62 2.41
CA ALA A 95 0.43 7.54 3.84
C ALA A 95 0.95 6.31 4.59
N LYS A 96 1.03 5.10 4.01
CA LYS A 96 1.45 3.94 4.85
C LYS A 96 1.78 2.61 4.17
N PHE A 97 1.25 2.33 2.98
CA PHE A 97 1.40 1.02 2.34
C PHE A 97 1.86 1.15 0.90
N PHE A 98 2.86 0.36 0.52
CA PHE A 98 3.27 0.20 -0.87
C PHE A 98 2.47 -0.95 -1.51
N CYS A 99 2.09 -0.80 -2.77
CA CYS A 99 1.40 -1.83 -3.54
C CYS A 99 2.23 -2.18 -4.78
N TYR A 100 1.89 -3.25 -5.50
CA TYR A 100 2.39 -3.43 -6.85
C TYR A 100 1.68 -2.43 -7.78
N ASP A 101 2.43 -1.48 -8.34
CA ASP A 101 1.96 -0.68 -9.46
C ASP A 101 2.92 -0.83 -10.65
N ASP A 102 2.36 -1.12 -11.81
CA ASP A 102 3.06 -1.18 -13.10
C ASP A 102 3.09 0.19 -13.78
N ASP A 103 2.44 1.20 -13.19
CA ASP A 103 2.52 2.58 -13.65
C ASP A 103 3.89 3.21 -13.34
N GLU A 104 4.76 3.18 -14.34
CA GLU A 104 6.09 3.79 -14.32
C GLU A 104 6.06 5.29 -13.97
N GLU A 105 5.03 6.03 -14.40
CA GLU A 105 4.95 7.49 -14.15
C GLU A 105 4.70 7.78 -12.66
N THR A 106 3.81 7.03 -12.02
CA THR A 106 3.54 7.14 -10.57
C THR A 106 4.77 6.76 -9.75
N TRP A 107 5.44 5.65 -10.09
CA TRP A 107 6.67 5.27 -9.39
C TRP A 107 7.79 6.28 -9.57
N SER A 108 7.96 6.83 -10.76
CA SER A 108 8.94 7.90 -11.01
C SER A 108 8.68 9.12 -10.10
N LYS A 109 7.42 9.51 -9.89
CA LYS A 109 7.06 10.60 -8.96
C LYS A 109 7.36 10.26 -7.51
N ILE A 110 7.09 9.03 -7.07
CA ILE A 110 7.37 8.55 -5.71
C ILE A 110 8.88 8.52 -5.47
N LEU A 111 9.64 7.96 -6.40
CA LEU A 111 11.10 7.87 -6.35
C LEU A 111 11.76 9.25 -6.34
N TYR A 112 11.21 10.22 -7.08
CA TYR A 112 11.67 11.61 -7.02
C TYR A 112 11.43 12.25 -5.63
N LYS A 113 10.24 12.09 -5.04
CA LYS A 113 9.95 12.57 -3.67
C LYS A 113 10.87 11.90 -2.64
N PHE A 114 11.10 10.59 -2.77
CA PHE A 114 12.05 9.81 -1.99
C PHE A 114 13.46 10.39 -2.07
N PHE A 115 13.93 10.70 -3.28
CA PHE A 115 15.25 11.27 -3.52
C PHE A 115 15.44 12.61 -2.82
N ILE A 116 14.46 13.50 -2.90
CA ILE A 116 14.52 14.79 -2.19
C ILE A 116 14.69 14.56 -0.68
N LYS A 117 13.96 13.59 -0.10
CA LYS A 117 14.06 13.29 1.34
C LYS A 117 15.42 12.73 1.74
N LEU A 118 16.06 11.93 0.87
CA LEU A 118 17.40 11.37 1.14
C LEU A 118 18.47 12.44 1.35
N GLN A 119 18.36 13.59 0.67
CA GLN A 119 19.33 14.68 0.82
C GLN A 119 19.39 15.25 2.24
N TRP A 120 18.36 15.02 3.05
CA TRP A 120 18.22 15.54 4.41
C TRP A 120 18.35 14.44 5.48
N MET A 121 18.80 13.24 5.10
CA MET A 121 19.02 12.14 6.02
C MET A 121 20.12 12.45 7.03
N PRO A 122 19.91 12.15 8.34
CA PRO A 122 20.98 12.24 9.32
C PRO A 122 22.07 11.20 9.05
N LYS A 123 23.32 11.56 9.34
CA LYS A 123 24.49 10.71 9.10
C LYS A 123 24.60 9.61 10.14
N ARG A 124 25.41 8.59 9.86
CA ARG A 124 25.68 7.50 10.81
C ARG A 124 26.13 8.02 12.18
N GLU A 125 26.88 9.12 12.19
CA GLU A 125 27.42 9.83 13.35
C GLU A 125 26.32 10.29 14.32
N ASP A 126 25.14 10.60 13.80
CA ASP A 126 24.01 11.16 14.56
C ASP A 126 23.29 10.08 15.41
N TYR A 127 23.72 8.82 15.33
CA TYR A 127 23.06 7.69 16.00
C TYR A 127 23.99 6.93 16.94
N SER A 128 23.46 6.62 18.14
CA SER A 128 24.15 5.86 19.18
C SER A 128 24.37 4.38 18.85
N SER A 129 23.67 3.82 17.86
CA SER A 129 23.82 2.41 17.46
C SER A 129 23.55 2.18 15.98
N THR A 130 24.19 1.16 15.41
CA THR A 130 23.99 0.73 14.00
C THR A 130 22.55 0.27 13.77
N ARG A 131 21.94 -0.37 14.78
CA ARG A 131 20.54 -0.79 14.71
C ARG A 131 19.60 0.40 14.54
N SER A 132 19.77 1.46 15.33
CA SER A 132 18.94 2.67 15.24
C SER A 132 19.11 3.37 13.89
N TYR A 133 20.36 3.47 13.42
CA TYR A 133 20.67 4.02 12.11
C TYR A 133 20.00 3.23 10.98
N ASN A 134 20.17 1.90 10.97
CA ASN A 134 19.57 1.04 9.95
C ASN A 134 18.03 1.04 9.98
N ASN A 135 17.41 1.25 11.15
CA ASN A 135 15.96 1.35 11.24
C ASN A 135 15.40 2.57 10.51
N VAL A 136 16.11 3.71 10.51
CA VAL A 136 15.69 4.92 9.79
C VAL A 136 15.69 4.71 8.28
N TRP A 137 16.56 3.84 7.77
CA TRP A 137 16.57 3.41 6.38
C TRP A 137 15.42 2.45 6.02
N GLY A 138 14.69 1.92 7.00
CA GLY A 138 13.66 0.91 6.78
C GLY A 138 12.61 1.32 5.75
N PHE A 139 12.03 2.52 5.89
CA PHE A 139 11.04 3.05 4.94
C PHE A 139 11.60 3.17 3.50
N PHE A 140 12.85 3.59 3.38
CA PHE A 140 13.51 3.77 2.08
C PHE A 140 13.80 2.41 1.42
N ALA A 141 14.21 1.43 2.22
CA ALA A 141 14.42 0.06 1.78
C ALA A 141 13.11 -0.65 1.40
N GLU A 142 11.99 -0.33 2.05
CA GLU A 142 10.65 -0.82 1.69
C GLU A 142 10.26 -0.35 0.28
N ILE A 143 10.44 0.94 -0.02
CA ILE A 143 10.22 1.50 -1.37
C ILE A 143 11.08 0.77 -2.40
N LEU A 144 12.39 0.71 -2.15
CA LEU A 144 13.34 0.07 -3.07
C LEU A 144 13.04 -1.42 -3.27
N ALA A 145 12.53 -2.12 -2.25
CA ALA A 145 12.15 -3.52 -2.36
C ALA A 145 10.99 -3.72 -3.34
N VAL A 146 9.97 -2.86 -3.28
CA VAL A 146 8.84 -2.89 -4.24
C VAL A 146 9.31 -2.53 -5.64
N VAL A 147 10.07 -1.45 -5.78
CA VAL A 147 10.60 -0.97 -7.06
C VAL A 147 11.45 -2.05 -7.75
N LYS A 148 12.29 -2.77 -6.98
CA LYS A 148 13.09 -3.88 -7.46
C LYS A 148 12.23 -5.04 -7.94
N GLN A 149 11.23 -5.45 -7.16
CA GLN A 149 10.33 -6.53 -7.56
C GLN A 149 9.50 -6.20 -8.79
N ASN A 150 9.20 -4.92 -9.01
CA ASN A 150 8.46 -4.45 -10.18
C ASN A 150 9.34 -4.34 -11.43
N ASN A 151 10.64 -4.63 -11.34
CA ASN A 151 11.62 -4.47 -12.42
C ASN A 151 11.64 -3.04 -13.01
N HIS A 152 11.43 -2.02 -12.17
CA HIS A 152 11.43 -0.63 -12.62
C HIS A 152 12.83 -0.22 -13.14
N PRO A 153 12.93 0.44 -14.30
CA PRO A 153 14.23 0.73 -14.95
C PRO A 153 15.15 1.63 -14.12
N GLU A 154 14.56 2.51 -13.28
CA GLU A 154 15.34 3.40 -12.43
C GLU A 154 15.81 2.78 -11.09
N PHE A 155 15.55 1.49 -10.82
CA PHE A 155 15.92 0.86 -9.55
C PHE A 155 17.40 1.08 -9.19
N ASP A 156 18.32 0.74 -10.11
CA ASP A 156 19.76 0.78 -9.85
C ASP A 156 20.24 2.20 -9.49
N LYS A 157 19.71 3.21 -10.19
CA LYS A 157 19.98 4.63 -9.93
C LYS A 157 19.62 5.03 -8.51
N TYR A 158 18.41 4.70 -8.05
CA TYR A 158 17.98 5.09 -6.70
C TYR A 158 18.61 4.24 -5.60
N TYR A 159 18.91 2.96 -5.88
CA TYR A 159 19.66 2.11 -4.97
C TYR A 159 21.07 2.64 -4.75
N GLU A 160 21.79 3.01 -5.82
CA GLU A 160 23.13 3.57 -5.73
C GLU A 160 23.12 4.87 -4.91
N ILE A 161 22.16 5.77 -5.15
CA ILE A 161 22.02 7.01 -4.37
C ILE A 161 21.80 6.68 -2.89
N ALA A 162 20.93 5.72 -2.55
CA ALA A 162 20.67 5.36 -1.16
C ALA A 162 21.92 4.81 -0.47
N VAL A 163 22.69 3.94 -1.14
CA VAL A 163 23.96 3.40 -0.62
C VAL A 163 24.99 4.52 -0.43
N GLN A 164 25.14 5.43 -1.39
CA GLN A 164 26.04 6.59 -1.27
C GLN A 164 25.67 7.51 -0.10
N ASN A 165 24.39 7.59 0.26
CA ASN A 165 23.91 8.34 1.41
C ASN A 165 23.98 7.57 2.74
N GLY A 166 24.44 6.31 2.71
CA GLY A 166 24.76 5.52 3.90
C GLY A 166 23.81 4.36 4.21
N MET A 167 22.89 4.01 3.31
CA MET A 167 22.09 2.81 3.46
C MET A 167 22.97 1.55 3.33
N ASP A 168 22.92 0.67 4.33
CA ASP A 168 23.56 -0.64 4.26
C ASP A 168 22.73 -1.61 3.40
N SER A 169 23.39 -2.41 2.54
CA SER A 169 22.71 -3.33 1.63
C SER A 169 21.84 -4.36 2.35
N SER A 170 22.24 -4.75 3.57
CA SER A 170 21.48 -5.71 4.40
C SER A 170 20.08 -5.20 4.77
N VAL A 171 19.87 -3.88 4.81
CA VAL A 171 18.55 -3.30 5.09
C VAL A 171 17.59 -3.63 3.94
N LEU A 172 18.03 -3.46 2.69
CA LEU A 172 17.23 -3.82 1.52
C LEU A 172 17.03 -5.33 1.40
N GLU A 173 18.07 -6.13 1.61
CA GLU A 173 17.97 -7.60 1.57
C GLU A 173 16.92 -8.12 2.56
N LYS A 174 16.92 -7.57 3.78
CA LYS A 174 15.91 -7.90 4.78
C LYS A 174 14.50 -7.55 4.30
N LYS A 175 14.30 -6.35 3.74
CA LYS A 175 12.99 -5.91 3.24
C LYS A 175 12.50 -6.70 2.04
N LEU A 176 13.39 -7.13 1.15
CA LEU A 176 13.03 -8.04 0.05
C LEU A 176 12.56 -9.40 0.55
N LYS A 177 13.19 -9.92 1.61
CA LYS A 177 12.74 -11.17 2.25
C LYS A 177 11.37 -10.99 2.92
N GLU A 178 11.20 -9.95 3.72
CA GLU A 178 9.91 -9.61 4.35
C GLU A 178 8.79 -9.46 3.30
N LEU A 179 9.06 -8.77 2.19
CA LEU A 179 8.11 -8.59 1.09
C LEU A 179 7.69 -9.92 0.45
N THR A 180 8.64 -10.84 0.28
CA THR A 180 8.37 -12.18 -0.26
C THR A 180 7.48 -13.00 0.69
N GLU A 181 7.76 -12.96 1.99
CA GLU A 181 6.96 -13.63 3.03
C GLU A 181 5.53 -13.05 3.09
N VAL A 182 5.41 -11.73 3.03
CA VAL A 182 4.11 -11.04 2.99
C VAL A 182 3.30 -11.46 1.77
N LYS A 183 3.90 -11.45 0.57
CA LYS A 183 3.22 -11.90 -0.66
C LYS A 183 2.75 -13.35 -0.56
N GLN A 184 3.60 -14.24 -0.05
CA GLN A 184 3.26 -15.65 0.13
C GLN A 184 2.07 -15.84 1.08
N SER A 185 2.02 -15.06 2.16
CA SER A 185 0.91 -15.12 3.13
C SER A 185 -0.45 -14.75 2.52
N PHE A 186 -0.47 -13.90 1.48
CA PHE A 186 -1.70 -13.53 0.78
C PHE A 186 -2.16 -14.60 -0.21
N ILE A 187 -1.23 -15.27 -0.90
CA ILE A 187 -1.56 -16.41 -1.78
C ILE A 187 -2.23 -17.53 -0.98
N GLU A 188 -1.72 -17.81 0.23
CA GLU A 188 -2.31 -18.81 1.13
C GLU A 188 -3.71 -18.44 1.63
N ILE A 189 -4.03 -17.14 1.71
CA ILE A 189 -5.38 -16.66 2.05
C ILE A 189 -6.34 -16.81 0.85
N GLU A 190 -5.89 -16.54 -0.37
CA GLU A 190 -6.73 -16.66 -1.58
C GLU A 190 -7.09 -18.12 -1.92
N MET A 191 -6.27 -19.08 -1.49
CA MET A 191 -6.49 -20.51 -1.76
C MET A 191 -7.41 -21.23 -0.75
N ASN A 192 -7.81 -20.55 0.34
CA ASN A 192 -8.66 -21.11 1.41
C ASN A 192 -10.06 -20.48 1.44
#